data_AF-A0A959XBI9-F1
#
_entry.id   AF-A0A959XBI9-F1
#
_cell.length_a   1.000
_cell.length_b   1.000
_cell.length_c   1.000
_cell.angle_alpha   90.00
_cell.angle_beta   90.00
_cell.angle_gamma   90.00
#
_symmetry.space_group_name_H-M   'P 1'
#
loop_
_entity.id
_entity.type
_entity.pdbx_description
1 polymer ?
#
loop_
_entity_poly.entity_id
_entity_poly.type
_entity_poly.pdbx_seq_one_letter_code
_entity_poly.pdbx_strand_id
1 'polypeptide(L)'
;MALTSRGPGAVLGERYRLDDLLEEFEGGRFWRATDMVLARNVAIHVINSTDPRAQALIDAARANVLITDPHLLRVLDCEDDG
;
A
#
# COMPACT_ATOMS: atom_id res chain seq x y z
N MET A 1 7.25 -8.98 -15.51
CA MET A 1 7.83 -7.61 -15.43
C MET A 1 8.06 -7.35 -13.96
N ALA A 2 9.32 -7.24 -13.52
CA ALA A 2 9.65 -7.14 -12.10
C ALA A 2 8.94 -5.93 -11.49
N LEU A 3 8.33 -6.10 -10.31
CA LEU A 3 7.99 -4.96 -9.45
C LEU A 3 9.23 -4.07 -9.44
N THR A 4 9.14 -2.84 -9.97
CA THR A 4 10.21 -1.84 -9.83
C THR A 4 10.65 -1.92 -8.38
N SER A 5 11.93 -2.26 -8.16
CA SER A 5 12.46 -2.67 -6.86
C SER A 5 12.49 -1.45 -5.94
N ARG A 6 11.33 -1.07 -5.41
CA ARG A 6 11.18 -0.04 -4.40
C ARG A 6 11.63 -0.69 -3.10
N GLY A 7 12.86 -0.39 -2.70
CA GLY A 7 13.46 -0.83 -1.44
C GLY A 7 13.16 0.14 -0.28
N PRO A 8 13.70 -0.13 0.91
CA PRO A 8 13.70 0.82 2.02
C PRO A 8 14.15 2.21 1.58
N GLY A 9 13.46 3.24 2.05
CA GLY A 9 13.69 4.65 1.70
C GLY A 9 12.97 5.14 0.45
N ALA A 10 12.40 4.24 -0.38
CA ALA A 10 11.58 4.66 -1.51
C ALA A 10 10.33 5.42 -1.03
N VAL A 11 9.91 6.44 -1.78
CA VAL A 11 8.73 7.25 -1.47
C VAL A 11 7.62 6.92 -2.48
N LEU A 12 6.43 6.61 -1.97
CA LEU A 12 5.20 6.38 -2.73
C LEU A 12 4.25 7.57 -2.58
N GLY A 13 3.56 7.94 -3.66
CA GLY A 13 2.58 9.03 -3.66
C GLY A 13 3.13 10.35 -3.10
N GLU A 14 4.45 10.58 -3.26
CA GLU A 14 5.20 11.71 -2.68
C GLU A 14 5.07 11.88 -1.15
N ARG A 15 4.52 10.88 -0.44
CA ARG A 15 4.09 11.00 0.97
C ARG A 15 4.55 9.86 1.85
N TYR A 16 4.57 8.65 1.34
CA TYR A 16 4.80 7.46 2.15
C TYR A 16 6.20 6.92 1.91
N ARG A 17 7.09 7.06 2.90
CA ARG A 17 8.45 6.51 2.83
C ARG A 17 8.46 5.08 3.35
N LEU A 18 8.84 4.13 2.50
CA LEU A 18 8.98 2.72 2.87
C LEU A 18 10.11 2.57 3.89
N ASP A 19 9.85 1.89 5.01
CA ASP A 19 10.83 1.67 6.07
C ASP A 19 11.33 0.22 6.04
N ASP A 20 10.45 -0.73 6.36
CA ASP A 20 10.77 -2.15 6.43
C ASP A 20 9.83 -2.96 5.55
N LEU A 21 10.39 -3.87 4.76
CA LEU A 21 9.61 -4.93 4.11
C LEU A 21 9.22 -5.94 5.19
N LEU A 22 7.91 -6.07 5.44
CA LEU A 22 7.39 -7.00 6.44
C LEU A 22 7.14 -8.37 5.82
N GLU A 23 6.60 -8.40 4.60
CA GLU A 23 6.29 -9.63 3.90
C GLU A 23 6.33 -9.43 2.37
N GLU A 24 6.74 -10.46 1.64
CA GLU A 24 6.61 -10.54 0.19
C GLU A 24 5.83 -11.80 -0.15
N PHE A 25 4.80 -11.64 -0.98
CA PHE A 25 3.89 -12.71 -1.39
C PHE A 25 3.72 -12.67 -2.90
N GLU A 26 2.99 -13.65 -3.46
CA GLU A 26 2.82 -13.79 -4.91
C GLU A 26 2.33 -12.49 -5.55
N GLY A 27 3.23 -11.77 -6.23
CA GLY A 27 2.96 -10.50 -6.92
C GLY A 27 2.86 -9.25 -6.05
N GLY A 28 3.07 -9.33 -4.73
CA GLY A 28 2.86 -8.21 -3.81
C GLY A 28 3.84 -8.14 -2.65
N ARG A 29 3.87 -6.97 -2.02
CA ARG A 29 4.70 -6.68 -0.84
C ARG A 29 3.90 -5.92 0.20
N PHE A 30 4.16 -6.26 1.46
CA PHE A 30 3.62 -5.60 2.63
C PHE A 30 4.72 -4.85 3.38
N TRP A 31 4.55 -3.55 3.57
CA TRP A 31 5.56 -2.67 4.13
C TRP A 31 5.08 -2.00 5.40
N ARG A 32 6.01 -1.82 6.33
CA ARG A 32 5.95 -0.72 7.28
C ARG A 32 6.49 0.53 6.59
N ALA A 33 5.77 1.63 6.70
CA ALA A 33 6.15 2.91 6.12
C ALA A 33 5.87 4.05 7.09
N THR A 34 6.46 5.21 6.81
CA THR A 34 6.18 6.47 7.49
C THR A 34 5.34 7.34 6.58
N ASP A 35 4.15 7.75 7.04
CA ASP A 35 3.41 8.87 6.46
C ASP A 35 4.14 10.16 6.84
N MET A 36 4.85 10.75 5.89
CA MET A 36 5.75 11.89 6.16
C MET A 36 4.98 13.18 6.46
N VAL A 37 3.71 13.27 6.06
CA VAL A 37 2.87 14.45 6.34
C VAL A 37 2.32 14.40 7.76
N LEU A 38 1.85 13.23 8.18
CA LEU A 38 1.26 13.03 9.52
C LEU A 38 2.25 12.55 10.58
N ALA A 39 3.51 12.30 10.18
CA ALA A 39 4.59 11.81 11.04
C ALA A 39 4.20 10.55 11.84
N ARG A 40 3.56 9.57 11.19
CA ARG A 40 3.11 8.33 11.82
C ARG A 40 3.46 7.09 11.01
N ASN A 41 3.55 5.95 11.70
CA ASN A 41 3.71 4.66 11.07
C ASN A 41 2.40 4.24 10.38
N VAL A 42 2.53 3.69 9.18
CA VAL A 42 1.44 3.11 8.39
C VAL A 42 1.88 1.78 7.78
N ALA A 43 0.88 0.97 7.44
CA ALA A 43 1.04 -0.31 6.77
C ALA A 43 0.60 -0.14 5.30
N ILE A 44 1.41 -0.59 4.34
CA ILE A 44 1.13 -0.44 2.90
C ILE A 44 1.23 -1.79 2.21
N HIS A 45 0.17 -2.16 1.50
CA HIS A 45 0.16 -3.27 0.56
C HIS A 45 0.37 -2.72 -0.85
N VAL A 46 1.34 -3.27 -1.58
CA VAL A 46 1.66 -2.88 -2.96
C VAL A 46 1.68 -4.13 -3.83
N ILE A 47 1.04 -4.07 -4.99
CA ILE A 47 1.16 -5.06 -6.06
C ILE A 47 1.61 -4.37 -7.34
N ASN A 48 2.07 -5.12 -8.33
CA ASN A 48 2.40 -4.55 -9.64
C ASN A 48 1.12 -4.04 -10.33
N SER A 49 1.16 -2.89 -10.99
CA SER A 49 0.01 -2.36 -11.75
C SER A 49 -0.42 -3.28 -12.90
N THR A 50 0.50 -4.09 -13.44
CA THR A 50 0.18 -5.11 -14.45
C THR A 50 -0.32 -6.42 -13.85
N ASP A 51 -0.44 -6.53 -12.52
CA ASP A 51 -0.99 -7.72 -11.89
C ASP A 51 -2.49 -7.80 -12.20
N PRO A 52 -3.03 -8.96 -12.62
CA PRO A 52 -4.45 -9.11 -12.91
C PRO A 52 -5.39 -8.71 -11.75
N ARG A 53 -4.87 -8.69 -10.52
CA ARG A 53 -5.61 -8.31 -9.30
C ARG A 53 -5.58 -6.81 -9.01
N ALA A 54 -4.81 -6.00 -9.74
CA ALA A 54 -4.61 -4.56 -9.46
C ALA A 54 -5.93 -3.79 -9.33
N GLN A 55 -6.79 -3.89 -10.34
CA GLN A 55 -8.08 -3.22 -10.34
C GLN A 55 -8.97 -3.67 -9.18
N ALA A 56 -9.05 -5.00 -8.95
CA ALA A 56 -9.86 -5.56 -7.87
C ALA A 56 -9.38 -5.13 -6.49
N LEU A 57 -8.06 -4.97 -6.29
CA LEU A 57 -7.50 -4.48 -5.04
C LEU A 57 -7.92 -3.03 -4.77
N ILE A 58 -7.82 -2.16 -5.78
CA ILE A 58 -8.23 -0.75 -5.65
C ILE A 58 -9.73 -0.63 -5.41
N ASP A 59 -10.55 -1.41 -6.12
CA ASP A 59 -12.00 -1.39 -5.93
C ASP A 59 -12.39 -1.89 -4.54
N ALA A 60 -11.74 -2.96 -4.05
CA ALA A 60 -11.94 -3.45 -2.69
C ALA A 60 -11.50 -2.42 -1.63
N ALA A 61 -10.37 -1.74 -1.84
CA ALA A 61 -9.90 -0.69 -0.95
C ALA A 61 -10.94 0.44 -0.86
N ARG A 62 -11.41 0.95 -2.01
CA ARG A 62 -12.43 2.01 -2.09
C ARG A 62 -13.74 1.63 -1.41
N ALA A 63 -14.23 0.41 -1.63
CA ALA A 63 -15.44 -0.09 -0.98
C ALA A 63 -15.31 -0.12 0.55
N ASN A 64 -14.12 -0.43 1.06
CA ASN A 64 -13.85 -0.54 2.49
C ASN A 64 -13.54 0.81 3.18
N VAL A 65 -13.25 1.90 2.45
CA VAL A 65 -13.00 3.23 3.04
C VAL A 65 -14.18 3.71 3.89
N LEU A 66 -15.41 3.32 3.52
CA LEU A 66 -16.63 3.69 4.23
C LEU A 66 -16.89 2.84 5.49
N ILE A 67 -16.21 1.70 5.64
CA ILE A 67 -16.41 0.80 6.78
C ILE A 67 -15.58 1.32 7.96
N THR A 68 -16.28 1.83 8.98
CA THR A 68 -15.66 2.23 10.24
C THR A 68 -16.14 1.30 11.35
N ASP A 69 -15.40 0.21 11.53
CA ASP A 69 -15.61 -0.76 12.60
C ASP A 69 -14.32 -0.87 13.44
N PRO A 70 -14.37 -0.74 14.78
CA PRO A 70 -13.18 -0.76 15.62
C PRO A 70 -12.44 -2.09 15.64
N HIS A 71 -13.05 -3.18 15.19
CA HIS A 71 -12.43 -4.51 15.11
C HIS A 71 -11.75 -4.77 13.76
N LEU A 72 -11.90 -3.87 12.78
CA LEU A 72 -11.31 -3.98 11.45
C LEU A 72 -10.19 -2.96 11.26
N LEU A 73 -9.18 -3.34 10.48
CA LEU A 73 -8.19 -2.38 10.00
C LEU A 73 -8.84 -1.44 8.99
N ARG A 74 -8.68 -0.14 9.22
CA ARG A 74 -9.19 0.88 8.32
C ARG A 74 -8.25 1.08 7.14
N VAL A 75 -8.82 1.09 5.94
CA VAL A 75 -8.15 1.61 4.73
C VAL A 75 -8.04 3.12 4.87
N LEU A 76 -6.79 3.62 4.88
CA LEU A 76 -6.51 5.05 5.02
C LEU A 76 -6.54 5.77 3.68
N ASP A 77 -6.04 5.11 2.65
CA ASP A 77 -5.83 5.65 1.31
C ASP A 77 -5.67 4.48 0.30
N CYS A 78 -5.87 4.76 -0.98
CA CYS A 78 -5.54 3.85 -2.07
C CYS A 78 -5.17 4.63 -3.33
N GLU A 79 -4.05 4.27 -3.94
CA GLU A 79 -3.51 4.93 -5.13
C GLU A 79 -3.12 3.88 -6.16
N ASP A 80 -3.29 4.23 -7.43
CA ASP A 80 -2.76 3.50 -8.57
C ASP A 80 -1.78 4.43 -9.30
N ASP A 81 -0.65 3.89 -9.74
CA ASP A 81 0.44 4.67 -10.36
C ASP A 81 0.09 5.13 -11.79
N GLY A 82 -1.00 4.59 -12.38
CA GLY A 82 -1.47 4.93 -13.74
C GLY A 82 -0.84 4.11 -14.86
#